data_AF-A0A2V6VCD1-F1
#
_entry.id   AF-A0A2V6VCD1-F1
#
_cell.length_a   1.000
_cell.length_b   1.000
_cell.length_c   1.000
_cell.angle_alpha   90.00
_cell.angle_beta   90.00
_cell.angle_gamma   90.00
#
_symmetry.space_group_name_H-M   'P 1'
#
loop_
_entity.id
_entity.type
_entity.pdbx_description
1 polymer ?
#
loop_
_entity_poly.entity_id
_entity_poly.type
_entity_poly.pdbx_seq_one_letter_code
_entity_poly.pdbx_strand_id
1 'polypeptide(L)'
;MKLLLIRHAAAIPRGTPGVPDDERPLTPDGKAKFRVAARGLARVTRRPDLLLTSPLLRARATAEIAARAFEHLVPTLEPALARSSVDGVVAALKTHPPGARIALVGHDPLLGALLARLLGAAEGGRLAFETGGAALVDLPDGPAAAGRLRWFLKPRILRTLAGPAEITAPRADPSSVAERRDV
;
A
#
# COMPACT_ATOMS: atom_id res chain seq x y z
N MET A 1 3.25 7.53 -13.55
CA MET A 1 3.35 6.50 -12.49
C MET A 1 2.14 6.63 -11.59
N LYS A 2 1.66 5.54 -10.99
CA LYS A 2 0.61 5.57 -9.96
C LYS A 2 1.18 5.01 -8.67
N LEU A 3 1.05 5.73 -7.57
CA LEU A 3 1.66 5.37 -6.30
C LEU A 3 0.61 5.21 -5.22
N LEU A 4 0.45 3.97 -4.72
CA LEU A 4 -0.36 3.63 -3.58
C LEU A 4 0.53 3.58 -2.33
N LEU A 5 0.37 4.53 -1.41
CA LEU A 5 1.06 4.55 -0.12
C LEU A 5 0.18 3.89 0.94
N ILE A 6 0.72 2.93 1.69
CA ILE A 6 0.01 2.21 2.75
C ILE A 6 0.84 2.29 4.04
N ARG A 7 0.29 2.84 5.11
CA ARG A 7 0.91 2.74 6.43
C ARG A 7 0.67 1.35 6.99
N HIS A 8 1.69 0.75 7.62
CA HIS A 8 1.56 -0.54 8.28
C HIS A 8 0.33 -0.60 9.22
N ALA A 9 -0.27 -1.79 9.34
CA ALA A 9 -1.39 -2.04 10.23
C ALA A 9 -0.99 -1.94 11.72
N ALA A 10 -1.96 -1.99 12.63
CA ALA A 10 -1.69 -1.89 14.06
C ALA A 10 -0.72 -2.98 14.55
N ALA A 11 0.35 -2.56 15.20
CA ALA A 11 1.38 -3.40 15.81
C ALA A 11 1.31 -3.31 17.34
N ILE A 12 1.89 -4.29 18.04
CA ILE A 12 1.99 -4.24 19.49
C ILE A 12 2.62 -2.91 19.95
N PRO A 13 2.33 -2.39 21.14
CA PRO A 13 2.85 -1.09 21.58
C PRO A 13 4.38 -0.99 21.53
N ARG A 14 4.88 0.23 21.32
CA ARG A 14 6.32 0.52 21.51
C ARG A 14 6.68 0.28 22.98
N GLY A 15 7.89 -0.21 23.22
CA GLY A 15 8.36 -0.49 24.58
C GLY A 15 7.74 -1.75 25.20
N THR A 16 7.12 -2.63 24.41
CA THR A 16 6.72 -3.95 24.90
C THR A 16 7.96 -4.68 25.41
N PRO A 17 8.01 -5.14 26.68
CA PRO A 17 9.19 -5.79 27.24
C PRO A 17 9.67 -6.97 26.39
N GLY A 18 10.97 -7.01 26.12
CA GLY A 18 11.59 -8.08 25.32
C GLY A 18 11.35 -8.01 23.82
N VAL A 19 10.71 -6.95 23.28
CA VAL A 19 10.48 -6.81 21.84
C VAL A 19 11.11 -5.51 21.29
N PRO A 20 12.19 -5.61 20.50
CA PRO A 20 12.77 -4.47 19.78
C PRO A 20 11.77 -3.78 18.84
N ASP A 21 11.88 -2.46 18.62
CA ASP A 21 10.88 -1.75 17.78
C ASP A 21 10.78 -2.32 16.36
N ASP A 22 11.91 -2.68 15.77
CA ASP A 22 12.02 -3.21 14.41
C ASP A 22 11.35 -4.60 14.25
N GLU A 23 11.26 -5.34 15.35
CA GLU A 23 10.70 -6.69 15.41
C GLU A 23 9.24 -6.73 15.87
N ARG A 24 8.65 -5.57 16.22
CA ARG A 24 7.26 -5.48 16.68
C ARG A 24 6.29 -6.12 15.69
N PRO A 25 5.60 -7.22 16.05
CA PRO A 25 4.59 -7.82 15.21
C PRO A 25 3.31 -7.00 15.16
N LEU A 26 2.56 -7.20 14.08
CA LEU A 26 1.16 -6.79 14.01
C LEU A 26 0.36 -7.46 15.14
N THR A 27 -0.55 -6.72 15.77
CA THR A 27 -1.51 -7.33 16.71
C THR A 27 -2.47 -8.25 15.95
N PRO A 28 -3.05 -9.27 16.61
CA PRO A 28 -4.08 -10.12 15.99
C PRO A 28 -5.25 -9.31 15.41
N ASP A 29 -5.74 -8.33 16.17
CA ASP A 29 -6.79 -7.39 15.74
C ASP A 29 -6.33 -6.50 14.57
N GLY A 30 -5.09 -6.01 14.60
CA GLY A 30 -4.49 -5.24 13.51
C GLY A 30 -4.45 -6.02 12.19
N LYS A 31 -4.04 -7.30 12.25
CA LYS A 31 -4.08 -8.22 11.09
C LYS A 31 -5.52 -8.39 10.60
N ALA A 32 -6.47 -8.68 11.50
CA ALA A 32 -7.87 -8.91 11.14
C ALA A 32 -8.52 -7.69 10.47
N LYS A 33 -8.39 -6.51 11.08
CA LYS A 33 -8.90 -5.24 10.54
C LYS A 33 -8.26 -4.89 9.21
N PHE A 34 -6.95 -5.13 9.06
CA PHE A 34 -6.26 -4.81 7.82
C PHE A 34 -6.61 -5.78 6.68
N ARG A 35 -6.90 -7.07 6.95
CA ARG A 35 -7.44 -7.97 5.90
C ARG A 35 -8.72 -7.43 5.28
N VAL A 36 -9.62 -6.87 6.09
CA VAL A 36 -10.84 -6.22 5.59
C VAL A 36 -10.47 -4.96 4.80
N ALA A 37 -9.60 -4.10 5.35
CA ALA A 37 -9.17 -2.88 4.66
C ALA A 37 -8.48 -3.17 3.31
N ALA A 38 -7.69 -4.23 3.22
CA ALA A 38 -7.00 -4.67 2.01
C ALA A 38 -7.98 -5.05 0.89
N ARG A 39 -9.11 -5.70 1.21
CA ARG A 39 -10.20 -5.92 0.23
C ARG A 39 -10.79 -4.59 -0.26
N GLY A 40 -10.98 -3.63 0.64
CA GLY A 40 -11.40 -2.28 0.27
C GLY A 40 -10.40 -1.60 -0.66
N LEU A 41 -9.08 -1.72 -0.37
CA LEU A 41 -8.02 -1.21 -1.24
C LEU A 41 -8.08 -1.81 -2.65
N ALA A 42 -8.29 -3.12 -2.77
CA ALA A 42 -8.42 -3.81 -4.05
C ALA A 42 -9.66 -3.37 -4.86
N ARG A 43 -10.69 -2.84 -4.21
CA ARG A 43 -11.88 -2.29 -4.89
C ARG A 43 -11.68 -0.85 -5.38
N VAL A 44 -10.92 -0.03 -4.64
CA VAL A 44 -10.71 1.39 -4.99
C VAL A 44 -9.40 1.67 -5.72
N THR A 45 -8.58 0.64 -5.90
CA THR A 45 -7.32 0.72 -6.63
C THR A 45 -7.26 -0.39 -7.65
N ARG A 46 -6.80 -0.07 -8.87
CA ARG A 46 -6.37 -1.13 -9.79
C ARG A 46 -5.22 -1.90 -9.15
N ARG A 47 -5.14 -3.22 -9.39
CA ARG A 47 -4.01 -4.05 -8.95
C ARG A 47 -2.66 -3.38 -9.30
N PRO A 48 -1.74 -3.21 -8.33
CA PRO A 48 -0.39 -2.72 -8.59
C PRO A 48 0.41 -3.71 -9.46
N ASP A 49 1.40 -3.19 -10.18
CA ASP A 49 2.41 -4.00 -10.87
C ASP A 49 3.48 -4.50 -9.87
N LEU A 50 3.77 -3.67 -8.85
CA LEU A 50 4.78 -3.94 -7.83
C LEU A 50 4.23 -3.62 -6.44
N LEU A 51 4.64 -4.42 -5.45
CA LEU A 51 4.37 -4.19 -4.04
C LEU A 51 5.69 -4.12 -3.28
N LEU A 52 6.11 -2.90 -2.92
CA LEU A 52 7.30 -2.64 -2.13
C LEU A 52 6.94 -2.60 -0.65
N THR A 53 7.83 -3.07 0.22
CA THR A 53 7.64 -2.98 1.67
C THR A 53 8.92 -2.63 2.38
N SER A 54 8.79 -1.81 3.42
CA SER A 54 9.83 -1.66 4.43
C SER A 54 10.23 -3.03 5.00
N PRO A 55 11.52 -3.25 5.33
CA PRO A 55 12.00 -4.50 5.94
C PRO A 55 11.50 -4.76 7.36
N LEU A 56 10.93 -3.76 8.04
CA LEU A 56 10.42 -3.92 9.41
C LEU A 56 9.24 -4.89 9.46
N LEU A 57 9.18 -5.72 10.51
CA LEU A 57 8.30 -6.89 10.57
C LEU A 57 6.81 -6.52 10.40
N ARG A 58 6.37 -5.44 11.05
CA ARG A 58 5.00 -4.90 10.91
C ARG A 58 4.62 -4.48 9.48
N ALA A 59 5.57 -3.91 8.73
CA ALA A 59 5.33 -3.50 7.34
C ALA A 59 5.27 -4.71 6.42
N ARG A 60 6.23 -5.64 6.55
CA ARG A 60 6.24 -6.90 5.79
C ARG A 60 4.94 -7.69 5.98
N ALA A 61 4.52 -7.90 7.22
CA ALA A 61 3.27 -8.60 7.51
C ALA A 61 2.03 -7.85 6.97
N THR A 62 2.06 -6.53 6.92
CA THR A 62 0.98 -5.74 6.30
C THR A 62 1.00 -5.92 4.77
N ALA A 63 2.18 -5.92 4.14
CA ALA A 63 2.34 -6.15 2.72
C ALA A 63 1.89 -7.56 2.31
N GLU A 64 2.20 -8.58 3.10
CA GLU A 64 1.72 -9.96 2.88
C GLU A 64 0.19 -10.07 2.92
N ILE A 65 -0.49 -9.26 3.74
CA ILE A 65 -1.95 -9.18 3.75
C ILE A 65 -2.46 -8.47 2.49
N ALA A 66 -1.84 -7.35 2.11
CA ALA A 66 -2.21 -6.59 0.91
C ALA A 66 -1.99 -7.42 -0.37
N ALA A 67 -0.89 -8.17 -0.45
CA ALA A 67 -0.55 -9.08 -1.52
C ALA A 67 -1.69 -10.04 -1.87
N ARG A 68 -2.31 -10.66 -0.86
CA ARG A 68 -3.45 -11.58 -1.04
C ARG A 68 -4.66 -10.88 -1.64
N ALA A 69 -4.90 -9.62 -1.30
CA ALA A 69 -5.99 -8.82 -1.88
C ALA A 69 -5.68 -8.36 -3.32
N PHE A 70 -4.41 -8.26 -3.69
CA PHE A 70 -3.94 -7.88 -5.02
C PHE A 70 -3.50 -9.09 -5.86
N GLU A 71 -4.28 -10.17 -5.85
CA GLU A 71 -4.03 -11.38 -6.65
C GLU A 71 -2.67 -12.04 -6.37
N HIS A 72 -2.30 -12.17 -5.09
CA HIS A 72 -1.10 -12.86 -4.63
C HIS A 72 0.23 -12.27 -5.16
N LEU A 73 0.31 -10.94 -5.32
CA LEU A 73 1.58 -10.25 -5.61
C LEU A 73 2.66 -10.61 -4.57
N VAL A 74 3.90 -10.82 -5.03
CA VAL A 74 5.03 -11.05 -4.13
C VAL A 74 5.57 -9.71 -3.63
N PRO A 75 5.59 -9.45 -2.32
CA PRO A 75 6.18 -8.22 -1.79
C PRO A 75 7.71 -8.22 -1.95
N THR A 76 8.27 -7.12 -2.43
CA THR A 76 9.71 -6.89 -2.52
C THR A 76 10.17 -5.94 -1.42
N LEU A 77 11.31 -6.24 -0.79
CA LEU A 77 11.88 -5.37 0.23
C LEU A 77 12.47 -4.11 -0.42
N GLU A 78 12.13 -2.96 0.15
CA GLU A 78 12.71 -1.67 -0.20
C GLU A 78 13.33 -1.03 1.06
N PRO A 79 14.67 -1.11 1.23
CA PRO A 79 15.37 -0.56 2.39
C PRO A 79 15.10 0.94 2.64
N ALA A 80 14.86 1.72 1.58
CA ALA A 80 14.57 3.15 1.71
C ALA A 80 13.32 3.44 2.54
N LEU A 81 12.35 2.51 2.59
CA LEU A 81 11.13 2.63 3.38
C LEU A 81 11.32 2.42 4.90
N ALA A 82 12.51 2.01 5.35
CA ALA A 82 12.85 1.93 6.78
C ALA A 82 13.91 2.95 7.21
N ARG A 83 14.93 3.19 6.38
CA ARG A 83 16.20 3.80 6.80
C ARG A 83 16.60 5.04 6.00
N SER A 84 15.71 5.60 5.19
CA SER A 84 16.05 6.71 4.31
C SER A 84 15.18 7.95 4.53
N SER A 85 15.63 9.05 3.92
CA SER A 85 14.89 10.31 3.81
C SER A 85 13.79 10.18 2.74
N VAL A 86 12.93 11.19 2.67
CA VAL A 86 11.94 11.32 1.58
C VAL A 86 12.63 11.25 0.20
N ASP A 87 13.77 11.93 0.05
CA ASP A 87 14.51 11.94 -1.22
C ASP A 87 15.09 10.58 -1.58
N GLY A 88 15.49 9.78 -0.60
CA GLY A 88 15.93 8.41 -0.86
C GLY A 88 14.79 7.51 -1.33
N VAL A 89 13.58 7.68 -0.81
CA VAL A 89 12.40 6.97 -1.35
C VAL A 89 12.06 7.46 -2.76
N VAL A 90 12.14 8.77 -3.03
CA VAL A 90 11.97 9.30 -4.39
C VAL A 90 13.02 8.74 -5.35
N ALA A 91 14.28 8.62 -4.92
CA ALA A 91 15.36 8.04 -5.71
C ALA A 91 15.08 6.56 -6.03
N ALA A 92 14.64 5.77 -5.05
CA ALA A 92 14.23 4.38 -5.28
C ALA A 92 13.08 4.30 -6.31
N LEU A 93 12.06 5.16 -6.19
CA LEU A 93 10.94 5.20 -7.13
C LEU A 93 11.37 5.55 -8.57
N LYS A 94 12.40 6.38 -8.76
CA LYS A 94 12.94 6.73 -10.09
C LYS A 94 13.55 5.55 -10.84
N THR A 95 13.89 4.46 -10.15
CA THR A 95 14.43 3.25 -10.77
C THR A 95 13.37 2.42 -11.52
N HIS A 96 12.09 2.77 -11.35
CA HIS A 96 10.97 2.07 -11.99
C HIS A 96 10.43 2.82 -13.21
N PRO A 97 9.79 2.11 -14.17
CA PRO A 97 9.25 2.73 -15.37
C PRO A 97 8.21 3.83 -15.07
N PRO A 98 8.15 4.91 -15.89
CA PRO A 98 7.16 5.97 -15.72
C PRO A 98 5.71 5.50 -15.71
N GLY A 99 5.38 4.38 -16.36
CA GLY A 99 4.02 3.82 -16.39
C GLY A 99 3.64 2.96 -15.18
N ALA A 100 4.58 2.64 -14.29
CA ALA A 100 4.37 1.64 -13.24
C ALA A 100 3.29 2.05 -12.22
N ARG A 101 2.52 1.06 -11.77
CA ARG A 101 1.62 1.12 -10.61
C ARG A 101 2.30 0.46 -9.42
N ILE A 102 2.73 1.25 -8.46
CA ILE A 102 3.51 0.76 -7.32
C ILE A 102 2.68 0.94 -6.07
N ALA A 103 2.51 -0.12 -5.30
CA ALA A 103 2.10 -0.04 -3.91
C ALA A 103 3.33 -0.09 -3.01
N LEU A 104 3.38 0.76 -1.99
CA LEU A 104 4.42 0.73 -0.97
C LEU A 104 3.80 0.61 0.42
N VAL A 105 4.43 -0.19 1.27
CA VAL A 105 4.04 -0.37 2.67
C VAL A 105 5.15 0.14 3.58
N GLY A 106 4.85 1.17 4.36
CA GLY A 106 5.84 1.87 5.18
C GLY A 106 5.29 2.40 6.50
N HIS A 107 5.93 3.44 7.02
CA HIS A 107 5.69 3.99 8.35
C HIS A 107 5.58 5.51 8.33
N ASP A 108 4.83 6.05 9.27
CA ASP A 108 4.92 7.48 9.59
C ASP A 108 6.11 7.73 10.55
N PRO A 109 6.76 8.90 10.47
CA PRO A 109 6.36 10.09 9.69
C PRO A 109 6.80 10.10 8.21
N LEU A 110 7.60 9.11 7.77
CA LEU A 110 8.17 9.09 6.42
C LEU A 110 7.11 9.11 5.32
N LEU A 111 6.05 8.29 5.42
CA LEU A 111 4.97 8.27 4.43
C LEU A 111 4.21 9.59 4.35
N GLY A 112 3.90 10.18 5.51
CA GLY A 112 3.29 11.49 5.59
C GLY A 112 4.10 12.60 4.92
N ALA A 113 5.41 12.60 5.14
CA ALA A 113 6.34 13.56 4.53
C ALA A 113 6.52 13.30 3.02
N LEU A 114 6.62 12.02 2.62
CA LEU A 114 6.68 11.63 1.22
C LEU A 114 5.42 12.07 0.46
N LEU A 115 4.23 11.84 1.02
CA LEU A 115 2.98 12.27 0.41
C LEU A 115 2.96 13.80 0.24
N ALA A 116 3.34 14.56 1.26
CA ALA A 116 3.41 16.02 1.16
C ALA A 116 4.38 16.48 0.05
N ARG A 117 5.58 15.90 0.00
CA ARG A 117 6.59 16.18 -1.03
C ARG A 117 6.11 15.85 -2.44
N LEU A 118 5.39 14.74 -2.60
CA LEU A 118 4.80 14.33 -3.89
C LEU A 118 3.62 15.21 -4.30
N LEU A 119 3.03 15.99 -3.39
CA LEU A 119 1.97 16.96 -3.70
C LEU A 119 2.51 18.38 -3.89
N GLY A 120 3.83 18.55 -3.90
CA GLY A 120 4.46 19.86 -4.06
C GLY A 120 4.37 20.77 -2.83
N ALA A 121 4.11 20.21 -1.64
CA ALA A 121 4.16 20.98 -0.41
C ALA A 121 5.58 21.50 -0.15
N ALA A 122 5.66 22.68 0.48
CA ALA A 122 6.92 23.23 0.98
C ALA A 122 7.56 22.29 2.02
N GLU A 123 8.85 22.52 2.28
CA GLU A 123 9.64 21.74 3.22
C GLU A 123 8.97 21.70 4.61
N GLY A 124 8.96 20.52 5.24
CA GLY A 124 8.31 20.29 6.54
C GLY A 124 6.81 19.94 6.49
N GLY A 125 6.17 19.99 5.33
CA GLY A 125 4.80 19.51 5.14
C GLY A 125 4.64 18.02 5.47
N ARG A 126 3.53 17.66 6.15
CA ARG A 126 3.23 16.25 6.47
C ARG A 126 1.73 16.00 6.54
N LEU A 127 1.31 14.83 6.06
CA LEU A 127 -0.03 14.30 6.27
C LEU A 127 0.04 13.11 7.23
N ALA A 128 -0.89 13.01 8.18
CA ALA A 128 -0.88 11.93 9.17
C ALA A 128 -1.66 10.72 8.66
N PHE A 129 -0.98 9.58 8.45
CA PHE A 129 -1.65 8.32 8.15
C PHE A 129 -2.10 7.67 9.45
N GLU A 130 -3.33 7.15 9.50
CA GLU A 130 -3.67 6.16 10.54
C GLU A 130 -3.05 4.80 10.19
N THR A 131 -2.80 3.93 11.17
CA THR A 131 -2.26 2.59 10.91
C THR A 131 -3.21 1.77 10.04
N GLY A 132 -2.73 1.27 8.91
CA GLY A 132 -3.55 0.63 7.87
C GLY A 132 -4.30 1.61 6.96
N GLY A 133 -4.02 2.91 7.05
CA GLY A 133 -4.54 3.93 6.15
C GLY A 133 -3.71 4.01 4.88
N ALA A 134 -4.28 4.59 3.83
CA ALA A 134 -3.64 4.62 2.52
C ALA A 134 -3.99 5.86 1.69
N ALA A 135 -3.11 6.21 0.77
CA ALA A 135 -3.31 7.28 -0.21
C ALA A 135 -2.91 6.81 -1.61
N LEU A 136 -3.63 7.27 -2.63
CA LEU A 136 -3.27 7.06 -4.03
C LEU A 136 -2.91 8.38 -4.68
N VAL A 137 -1.76 8.43 -5.34
CA VAL A 137 -1.23 9.60 -6.03
C VAL A 137 -0.95 9.25 -7.48
N ASP A 138 -1.41 10.09 -8.40
CA ASP A 138 -1.00 10.05 -9.80
C ASP A 138 0.24 10.94 -9.96
N LEU A 139 1.29 10.40 -10.56
CA LEU A 139 2.58 11.06 -10.82
C LEU A 139 2.85 11.04 -12.34
N PRO A 140 2.20 11.93 -13.13
CA PRO A 140 2.33 11.91 -14.60
C PRO A 140 3.78 12.17 -15.05
N ASP A 141 4.46 13.11 -14.38
CA ASP A 141 5.83 13.52 -14.69
C ASP A 141 6.88 12.85 -13.78
N GLY A 142 6.50 11.72 -13.17
CA GLY A 142 7.35 10.95 -12.26
C GLY A 142 7.42 11.49 -10.82
N PRO A 143 8.17 10.81 -9.93
CA PRO A 143 8.18 11.10 -8.49
C PRO A 143 8.99 12.35 -8.08
N ALA A 144 9.70 12.99 -9.03
CA ALA A 144 10.44 14.23 -8.76
C ALA A 144 9.54 15.48 -8.81
N ALA A 145 8.47 15.41 -9.61
CA ALA A 145 7.52 16.48 -9.85
C ALA A 145 6.30 16.35 -8.91
N ALA A 146 5.51 17.43 -8.83
CA ALA A 146 4.26 17.41 -8.09
C ALA A 146 3.22 16.55 -8.82
N GLY A 147 2.61 15.64 -8.08
CA GLY A 147 1.53 14.76 -8.51
C GLY A 147 0.15 15.28 -8.13
N ARG A 148 -0.83 14.40 -8.30
CA ARG A 148 -2.23 14.65 -7.98
C ARG A 148 -2.74 13.61 -7.00
N LEU A 149 -3.20 14.06 -5.83
CA LEU A 149 -3.87 13.19 -4.87
C LEU A 149 -5.19 12.70 -5.47
N ARG A 150 -5.37 11.38 -5.56
CA ARG A 150 -6.62 10.77 -6.01
C ARG A 150 -7.56 10.51 -4.85
N TRP A 151 -7.02 10.05 -3.74
CA TRP A 151 -7.73 9.89 -2.47
C TRP A 151 -6.75 9.66 -1.34
N PHE A 152 -7.20 9.98 -0.12
CA PHE A 152 -6.50 9.67 1.13
C PHE A 152 -7.51 9.13 2.13
N LEU A 153 -7.43 7.85 2.43
CA LEU A 153 -8.48 7.10 3.12
C LEU A 153 -7.99 6.52 4.44
N LYS A 154 -8.78 6.77 5.48
CA LYS A 154 -8.60 6.14 6.79
C LYS A 154 -8.94 4.65 6.75
N PRO A 155 -8.34 3.82 7.62
CA PRO A 155 -8.63 2.39 7.72
C PRO A 155 -10.12 2.08 7.87
N ARG A 156 -10.87 2.90 8.62
CA ARG A 156 -12.31 2.71 8.81
C ARG A 156 -13.06 2.78 7.48
N ILE A 157 -12.73 3.77 6.64
CA ILE A 157 -13.37 3.98 5.35
C ILE A 157 -13.03 2.81 4.42
N LEU A 158 -11.75 2.39 4.36
CA LEU A 158 -11.34 1.23 3.58
C LEU A 158 -12.09 -0.05 3.97
N ARG A 159 -12.30 -0.27 5.28
CA ARG A 159 -13.10 -1.42 5.74
C ARG A 159 -14.56 -1.33 5.31
N THR A 160 -15.16 -0.14 5.30
CA THR A 160 -16.53 0.05 4.79
C THR A 160 -16.61 -0.24 3.29
N LEU A 161 -15.62 0.21 2.50
CA LEU A 161 -15.56 -0.02 1.05
C LEU A 161 -15.33 -1.49 0.68
N ALA A 162 -14.79 -2.29 1.60
CA ALA A 162 -14.68 -3.73 1.46
C ALA A 162 -16.05 -4.45 1.36
N GLY A 163 -17.16 -3.75 1.68
CA GLY A 163 -18.53 -4.25 1.58
C GLY A 163 -18.78 -5.56 2.34
N PRO A 164 -19.93 -6.21 2.13
CA PRO A 164 -20.16 -7.55 2.65
C PRO A 164 -19.11 -8.52 2.09
N ALA A 165 -18.74 -9.52 2.89
CA ALA A 165 -17.90 -10.62 2.40
C ALA A 165 -18.68 -11.32 1.28
N GLU A 166 -18.20 -11.20 0.04
CA GLU A 166 -18.75 -12.00 -1.06
C GLU A 166 -18.48 -13.47 -0.75
N ILE A 167 -19.53 -14.30 -0.76
CA ILE A 167 -19.41 -15.75 -0.86
C ILE A 167 -19.04 -16.02 -2.32
N THR A 168 -17.76 -15.87 -2.69
CA THR A 168 -17.37 -15.94 -4.10
C THR A 168 -17.05 -17.39 -4.49
N ALA A 169 -17.98 -18.03 -5.22
CA ALA A 169 -17.62 -19.09 -6.18
C ALA A 169 -16.66 -18.50 -7.23
N PRO A 170 -15.74 -19.28 -7.82
CA PRO A 170 -14.70 -18.77 -8.71
C PRO A 170 -15.32 -18.04 -9.91
N ARG A 171 -14.85 -16.81 -10.18
CA ARG A 171 -15.23 -16.05 -11.37
C ARG A 171 -14.69 -16.79 -12.59
N ALA A 172 -15.60 -17.28 -13.44
CA ALA A 172 -15.24 -17.85 -14.72
C ALA A 172 -14.53 -16.80 -15.60
N ASP A 173 -13.49 -17.26 -16.29
CA ASP A 173 -12.72 -16.47 -17.24
C ASP A 173 -13.60 -16.05 -18.42
N PRO A 174 -13.72 -14.74 -18.71
CA PRO A 174 -14.47 -14.25 -19.87
C PRO A 174 -13.87 -14.66 -21.23
N SER A 175 -12.69 -15.30 -21.26
CA SER A 175 -12.08 -15.83 -22.48
C SER A 175 -12.72 -17.14 -23.00
N SER A 176 -13.62 -17.77 -22.25
CA SER A 176 -14.16 -19.10 -22.59
C SER A 176 -15.42 -19.14 -23.49
N VAL A 177 -15.90 -18.00 -23.98
CA VAL A 177 -17.06 -17.92 -24.89
C VAL A 177 -16.65 -17.36 -26.25
N ALA A 178 -15.74 -18.05 -26.93
CA ALA A 178 -15.42 -17.75 -28.32
C ALA A 178 -14.95 -19.00 -29.06
N GLU A 179 -15.71 -20.10 -29.06
CA GLU A 179 -15.47 -21.21 -29.98
C GLU A 179 -16.64 -22.19 -30.05
N ARG A 180 -17.79 -21.75 -30.59
CA ARG A 180 -18.74 -22.64 -31.30
C ARG A 180 -19.47 -21.85 -32.38
N ARG A 181 -18.85 -21.78 -33.56
CA ARG A 181 -19.54 -21.66 -34.85
C ARG A 181 -18.97 -22.73 -35.77
N ASP A 182 -19.89 -23.34 -36.51
CA ASP A 182 -19.70 -24.17 -37.71
C ASP A 182 -19.20 -25.61 -37.48
N VAL A 183 -20.14 -26.57 -37.37
CA VAL A 183 -20.45 -27.64 -38.37
C VAL A 183 -21.89 -28.12 -38.13
#